data_AF-A0A6L8ELV3-F1
#
_entry.id   AF-A0A6L8ELV3-F1
#
_cell.length_a   1.000
_cell.length_b   1.000
_cell.length_c   1.000
_cell.angle_alpha   90.00
_cell.angle_beta   90.00
_cell.angle_gamma   90.00
#
_symmetry.space_group_name_H-M   'P 1'
#
loop_
_entity.id
_entity.type
_entity.pdbx_description
1 polymer ?
#
loop_
_entity_poly.entity_id
_entity_poly.type
_entity_poly.pdbx_seq_one_letter_code
_entity_poly.pdbx_strand_id
1 'polypeptide(L)'
;MAMLMGLAGEVSVLRDRLDTVERLAEQNKLFTRSEVENYQPDEDALRERAARRAVFLSEVTRIIEAELEGMQDEDDAPYTQALELVNREP
;
A
#
# COMPACT_ATOMS: atom_id res chain seq x y z
N MET A 1 7.41 0.52 -13.74
CA MET A 1 8.36 1.57 -13.30
C MET A 1 7.70 2.95 -13.09
N ALA A 2 6.81 3.44 -13.96
CA ALA A 2 6.18 4.76 -13.79
C ALA A 2 5.41 4.93 -12.45
N MET A 3 4.63 3.93 -12.03
CA MET A 3 3.92 3.96 -10.73
C MET A 3 4.87 4.10 -9.54
N LEU A 4 5.98 3.32 -9.53
CA LEU A 4 6.98 3.37 -8.46
C LEU A 4 7.63 4.77 -8.37
N MET A 5 7.97 5.36 -9.51
CA MET A 5 8.55 6.71 -9.57
C MET A 5 7.55 7.78 -9.12
N GLY A 6 6.28 7.65 -9.50
CA GLY A 6 5.21 8.52 -9.01
C GLY A 6 5.08 8.46 -7.49
N LEU A 7 4.98 7.26 -6.92
CA LEU A 7 4.92 7.05 -5.48
C LEU A 7 6.16 7.61 -4.76
N ALA A 8 7.36 7.40 -5.31
CA ALA A 8 8.58 7.95 -4.74
C ALA A 8 8.58 9.49 -4.72
N GLY A 9 8.05 10.12 -5.78
CA GLY A 9 7.84 11.57 -5.85
C GLY A 9 6.87 12.05 -4.78
N GLU A 10 5.73 11.38 -4.60
CA GLU A 10 4.76 11.70 -3.55
C GLU A 10 5.34 11.56 -2.14
N VAL A 11 6.12 10.49 -1.89
CA VAL A 11 6.83 10.30 -0.60
C VAL A 11 7.82 11.44 -0.34
N SER A 12 8.51 11.93 -1.37
CA SER A 12 9.40 13.10 -1.23
C SER A 12 8.63 14.34 -0.82
N VAL A 13 7.51 14.65 -1.49
CA VAL A 13 6.66 15.80 -1.16
C VAL A 13 6.07 15.69 0.25
N LEU A 14 5.68 14.49 0.67
CA LEU A 14 5.18 14.24 2.03
C LEU A 14 6.26 14.45 3.09
N ARG A 15 7.52 14.07 2.82
CA ARG A 15 8.66 14.35 3.73
C ARG A 15 8.90 15.84 3.89
N ASP A 16 8.89 16.60 2.81
CA ASP A 16 9.08 18.07 2.86
C ASP A 16 7.94 18.74 3.63
N ARG A 17 6.71 18.27 3.42
CA ARG A 17 5.54 18.76 4.16
C ARG A 17 5.62 18.42 5.65
N LEU A 18 6.11 17.23 6.01
CA LEU A 18 6.30 16.83 7.41
C LEU A 18 7.38 17.68 8.10
N ASP A 19 8.54 17.90 7.47
CA ASP A 19 9.59 18.81 7.98
C ASP A 19 9.03 20.22 8.21
N THR A 20 8.20 20.72 7.29
CA THR A 20 7.52 22.02 7.47
C THR A 20 6.62 22.03 8.71
N VAL A 21 5.81 20.98 8.91
CA VAL A 21 4.91 20.88 10.07
C VAL A 21 5.72 20.83 11.38
N GLU A 22 6.79 20.05 11.43
CA GLU A 22 7.64 19.93 12.61
C GLU A 22 8.35 21.25 12.95
N ARG A 23 8.85 21.96 11.94
CA ARG A 23 9.45 23.29 12.13
C ARG A 23 8.44 24.31 12.65
N LEU A 24 7.23 24.30 12.10
CA LEU A 24 6.17 25.19 12.57
C LEU A 24 5.75 24.83 14.01
N ALA A 25 5.68 23.54 14.36
CA ALA A 25 5.40 23.11 15.72
C ALA A 25 6.48 23.57 16.72
N GLU A 26 7.76 23.44 16.35
CA GLU A 26 8.89 23.96 17.15
C GLU A 26 8.81 25.48 17.33
N GLN A 27 8.60 26.23 16.24
CA GLN A 27 8.47 27.69 16.27
C GLN A 27 7.33 28.15 17.19
N ASN A 28 6.23 27.39 17.20
CA ASN A 28 5.06 27.65 18.06
C ASN A 28 5.17 27.01 19.45
N LYS A 29 6.31 26.38 19.78
CA LYS A 29 6.57 25.74 21.08
C LYS A 29 5.56 24.64 21.46
N LEU A 30 5.05 23.90 20.47
CA LEU A 30 4.11 22.80 20.69
C LEU A 30 4.83 21.49 21.04
N PHE A 31 5.82 21.13 20.22
CA PHE A 31 6.72 20.00 20.42
C PHE A 31 7.99 20.22 19.58
N THR A 32 9.02 19.45 19.87
CA THR A 32 10.32 19.44 19.19
C THR A 32 10.44 18.28 18.22
N ARG A 33 11.29 18.42 17.21
CA ARG A 33 11.68 17.31 16.32
C ARG A 33 12.26 16.14 17.10
N SER A 34 13.02 16.42 18.16
CA SER A 34 13.54 15.38 19.06
C SER A 34 12.42 14.58 19.72
N GLU A 35 11.30 15.21 20.09
CA GLU A 35 10.15 14.49 20.65
C GLU A 35 9.48 13.60 19.59
N VAL A 36 9.45 14.00 18.32
CA VAL A 36 8.96 13.17 17.20
C VAL A 36 9.84 11.93 17.01
N GLU A 37 11.16 12.09 16.95
CA GLU A 37 12.11 10.98 16.77
C GLU A 37 12.11 9.97 17.93
N ASN A 38 11.85 10.46 19.15
CA ASN A 38 11.79 9.62 20.34
C ASN A 38 10.37 9.18 20.72
N TYR A 39 9.36 9.54 19.92
CA TYR A 39 7.98 9.20 20.21
C TYR A 39 7.78 7.68 20.15
N GLN A 40 7.29 7.12 21.25
CA GLN A 40 6.90 5.72 21.35
C GLN A 40 5.37 5.64 21.28
N PRO A 41 4.79 5.11 20.18
CA PRO A 41 3.36 4.94 20.08
C PRO A 41 2.88 3.89 21.10
N ASP A 42 1.69 4.11 21.64
CA ASP A 42 0.99 3.09 22.42
C ASP A 42 0.33 2.03 21.52
N GLU A 43 -0.25 1.02 22.15
CA GLU A 43 -0.91 -0.10 21.46
C GLU A 43 -2.09 0.34 20.60
N ASP A 44 -2.83 1.38 21.01
CA ASP A 44 -3.95 1.91 20.24
C ASP A 44 -3.44 2.60 18.96
N ALA A 45 -2.45 3.48 19.07
CA ALA A 45 -1.81 4.15 17.95
C ALA A 45 -1.17 3.15 16.97
N LEU A 46 -0.55 2.08 17.48
CA LEU A 46 -0.01 1.00 16.66
C LEU A 46 -1.11 0.26 15.89
N ARG A 47 -2.20 -0.12 16.55
CA ARG A 47 -3.36 -0.78 15.91
C ARG A 47 -3.97 0.08 14.82
N GLU A 48 -4.18 1.37 15.09
CA GLU A 48 -4.71 2.29 14.09
C GLU A 48 -3.79 2.42 12.87
N ARG A 49 -2.48 2.53 13.10
CA ARG A 49 -1.49 2.57 12.01
C ARG A 49 -1.49 1.30 11.19
N ALA A 50 -1.61 0.14 11.84
CA ALA A 50 -1.68 -1.16 11.16
C ALA A 50 -2.95 -1.26 10.28
N ALA A 51 -4.11 -0.86 10.81
CA ALA A 51 -5.36 -0.85 10.06
C ALA A 51 -5.30 0.07 8.83
N ARG A 52 -4.82 1.32 9.00
CA ARG A 52 -4.63 2.25 7.88
C ARG A 52 -3.66 1.71 6.83
N ARG A 53 -2.55 1.10 7.27
CA ARG A 53 -1.55 0.53 6.37
C ARG A 53 -2.11 -0.65 5.58
N ALA A 54 -2.90 -1.51 6.20
CA ALA A 54 -3.55 -2.64 5.52
C ALA A 54 -4.50 -2.16 4.42
N VAL A 55 -5.34 -1.16 4.70
CA VAL A 55 -6.24 -0.55 3.70
C VAL A 55 -5.44 0.05 2.57
N PHE A 56 -4.45 0.91 2.87
CA PHE A 56 -3.63 1.56 1.85
C PHE A 56 -2.90 0.55 0.95
N LEU A 57 -2.29 -0.48 1.55
CA LEU A 57 -1.62 -1.53 0.77
C LEU A 57 -2.61 -2.27 -0.12
N SER A 58 -3.80 -2.65 0.38
CA SER A 58 -4.81 -3.34 -0.44
C SER A 58 -5.26 -2.51 -1.64
N GLU A 59 -5.37 -1.18 -1.49
CA GLU A 59 -5.74 -0.30 -2.60
C GLU A 59 -4.63 -0.22 -3.66
N VAL A 60 -3.36 -0.17 -3.22
CA VAL A 60 -2.20 -0.12 -4.11
C VAL A 60 -1.95 -1.47 -4.80
N THR A 61 -2.11 -2.59 -4.09
CA THR A 61 -1.84 -3.94 -4.62
C THR A 61 -2.96 -4.47 -5.49
N ARG A 62 -4.18 -3.93 -5.42
CA ARG A 62 -5.32 -4.39 -6.20
C ARG A 62 -5.05 -4.53 -7.71
N ILE A 63 -4.27 -3.62 -8.29
CA ILE A 63 -3.94 -3.67 -9.72
C ILE A 63 -3.02 -4.88 -10.01
N ILE A 64 -2.06 -5.13 -9.12
CA ILE A 64 -1.13 -6.26 -9.22
C ILE A 64 -1.88 -7.59 -9.03
N GLU A 65 -2.81 -7.63 -8.08
CA GLU A 65 -3.67 -8.79 -7.84
C GLU A 65 -4.55 -9.11 -9.05
N ALA A 66 -5.17 -8.11 -9.66
CA ALA A 66 -5.97 -8.28 -10.87
C ALA A 66 -5.13 -8.73 -12.08
N GLU A 67 -3.91 -8.21 -12.24
CA GLU A 67 -2.96 -8.68 -13.26
C GLU A 67 -2.57 -10.15 -13.02
N LEU A 68 -2.33 -10.55 -11.77
CA LEU A 68 -1.98 -11.92 -11.41
C LEU A 68 -3.14 -12.90 -11.62
N GLU A 69 -4.37 -12.53 -11.23
CA GLU A 69 -5.59 -13.32 -11.47
C GLU A 69 -5.82 -13.53 -12.98
N GLY A 70 -5.71 -12.46 -13.77
CA GLY A 70 -5.86 -12.56 -15.24
C GLY A 70 -4.80 -13.45 -15.89
N MET A 71 -3.57 -13.48 -15.36
CA MET A 71 -2.52 -14.40 -15.83
C MET A 71 -2.82 -15.86 -15.45
N GLN A 72 -3.40 -16.12 -14.28
CA GLN A 72 -3.80 -17.47 -13.86
C GLN A 72 -4.96 -18.01 -14.72
N ASP A 73 -5.94 -17.16 -15.03
CA ASP A 73 -7.06 -17.54 -15.90
C ASP A 73 -6.60 -17.88 -17.34
N GLU A 74 -5.57 -17.20 -17.86
CA GLU A 74 -4.95 -17.54 -19.17
C GLU A 74 -4.23 -18.90 -19.14
N ASP A 75 -3.52 -19.23 -18.07
CA ASP A 75 -2.82 -20.50 -17.90
C ASP A 75 -3.77 -21.69 -17.68
N ASP A 76 -4.92 -21.47 -17.03
CA ASP A 76 -5.94 -22.50 -16.77
C ASP A 76 -6.90 -22.71 -17.96
N ALA A 77 -6.92 -21.81 -18.96
CA ALA A 77 -7.77 -21.91 -20.15
C ALA A 77 -7.65 -23.23 -20.94
N PRO A 78 -6.45 -23.82 -21.15
CA PRO A 78 -6.32 -25.12 -21.83
C PRO A 78 -6.84 -26.29 -20.98
N TYR A 79 -6.67 -26.23 -19.65
CA TYR A 79 -7.13 -27.28 -18.73
C TYR A 79 -8.66 -27.26 -18.57
N THR A 80 -9.25 -26.07 -18.42
CA THR A 80 -10.71 -25.89 -18.39
C THR A 80 -11.37 -26.31 -19.70
N GLN A 81 -10.78 -25.98 -20.84
CA GLN A 81 -11.27 -26.44 -22.15
C GLN A 81 -11.18 -27.96 -22.32
N ALA A 82 -10.13 -28.61 -21.79
CA ALA A 82 -10.03 -30.08 -21.78
C ALA A 82 -11.10 -30.74 -20.89
N LEU A 83 -11.42 -30.15 -19.73
CA LEU A 83 -12.50 -30.63 -18.85
C LEU A 83 -13.88 -30.50 -19.50
N GLU A 84 -14.14 -29.43 -20.24
CA GLU A 84 -15.40 -29.26 -20.97
C GLU A 84 -15.62 -30.29 -22.07
N LEU A 85 -14.53 -30.72 -22.74
CA LEU A 85 -14.60 -31.79 -23.75
C LEU A 85 -14.93 -33.14 -23.12
N VAL A 86 -14.32 -33.47 -21.98
CA VAL A 86 -14.59 -34.72 -21.24
C VAL A 86 -16.03 -34.75 -20.70
N ASN A 87 -16.54 -33.61 -20.22
CA ASN A 87 -17.92 -33.51 -19.72
C ASN A 87 -18.97 -33.45 -20.85
N ARG A 88 -18.56 -33.30 -22.11
CA ARG A 88 -19.44 -33.30 -23.30
C ARG A 88 -19.61 -34.67 -23.95
N GLU A 89 -18.77 -35.66 -23.62
CA GLU A 89 -18.98 -37.03 -24.07
C GLU A 89 -19.94 -37.76 -23.10
N PRO A 90 -20.93 -38.51 -23.63
CA PRO A 90 -21.95 -39.20 -22.83
C PRO A 90 -21.42 -40.41 -22.06
#